data_AF-A0A3G6PFD9-F1
#
_entry.id   AF-A0A3G6PFD9-F1
#
_cell.length_a   1.000
_cell.length_b   1.000
_cell.length_c   1.000
_cell.angle_alpha   90.00
_cell.angle_beta   90.00
_cell.angle_gamma   90.00
#
_symmetry.space_group_name_H-M   'P 1'
#
loop_
_entity.id
_entity.type
_entity.pdbx_description
1 polymer ?
#
loop_
_entity_poly.entity_id
_entity_poly.type
_entity_poly.pdbx_seq_one_letter_code
_entity_poly.pdbx_strand_id
1 'polypeptide(L)'
;MKKSNIILLVSLILFIISLPFPAVYTKDHDMSGLGCLLFGWVEMEGGGISWMANPLLFIAAFFLLLKKAKISAVISFIAFGLTFCYLSVGEITVNEAGHKYPITGYGPAYFLWIASCFSLLIGNIALLISAKKAQPHQI
;
A
#
# COMPACT_ATOMS: atom_id res chain seq x y z
N MET A 1 10.65 -1.04 22.10
CA MET A 1 9.45 -1.52 21.37
C MET A 1 9.77 -2.85 20.68
N LYS A 2 8.81 -3.79 20.53
CA LYS A 2 9.05 -5.02 19.76
C LYS A 2 9.35 -4.68 18.30
N LYS A 3 10.26 -5.40 17.63
CA LYS A 3 10.62 -5.15 16.21
C LYS A 3 9.40 -5.07 15.29
N SER A 4 8.41 -5.95 15.50
CA SER A 4 7.13 -5.93 14.78
C SER A 4 6.39 -4.61 14.91
N ASN A 5 6.42 -3.97 16.08
CA ASN A 5 5.70 -2.73 16.34
C ASN A 5 6.37 -1.55 15.64
N ILE A 6 7.71 -1.56 15.53
CA ILE A 6 8.46 -0.55 14.77
C ILE A 6 8.09 -0.65 13.28
N ILE A 7 8.07 -1.86 12.72
CA ILE A 7 7.70 -2.08 11.32
C ILE A 7 6.28 -1.55 11.04
N LEU A 8 5.32 -1.91 11.89
CA LEU A 8 3.94 -1.46 11.78
C LEU A 8 3.84 0.07 11.89
N LEU A 9 4.54 0.68 12.85
CA LEU A 9 4.53 2.12 13.05
C LEU A 9 5.09 2.86 11.83
N VAL A 10 6.21 2.39 11.26
CA VAL A 10 6.82 2.99 10.06
C VAL A 10 5.86 2.91 8.88
N SER A 11 5.29 1.74 8.60
CA SER A 11 4.32 1.56 7.51
C SER A 11 3.09 2.44 7.72
N LEU A 12 2.55 2.49 8.95
CA LEU A 12 1.38 3.31 9.27
C LEU A 12 1.66 4.81 9.12
N ILE A 13 2.82 5.29 9.58
CA ILE A 13 3.21 6.70 9.44
C ILE A 13 3.35 7.07 7.96
N LEU A 14 4.03 6.25 7.17
CA LEU A 14 4.15 6.49 5.72
C LEU A 14 2.78 6.55 5.03
N PHE A 15 1.87 5.65 5.41
CA PHE A 15 0.50 5.62 4.90
C PHE A 15 -0.28 6.88 5.30
N ILE A 16 -0.25 7.28 6.57
CA ILE A 16 -0.98 8.48 7.04
C ILE A 16 -0.41 9.75 6.41
N ILE A 17 0.92 9.86 6.32
CA ILE A 17 1.59 11.01 5.69
C ILE A 17 1.24 11.08 4.20
N SER A 18 0.96 9.96 3.52
CA SER A 18 0.60 10.00 2.10
C SER A 18 -0.76 10.69 1.85
N LEU A 19 -1.74 10.51 2.74
CA LEU A 19 -3.13 10.93 2.55
C LEU A 19 -3.34 12.40 2.13
N PRO A 20 -2.70 13.41 2.75
CA PRO A 20 -2.92 14.81 2.38
C PRO A 20 -2.27 15.23 1.04
N PHE A 21 -1.31 14.47 0.51
CA PHE A 21 -0.60 14.86 -0.71
C PHE A 21 -1.36 14.44 -1.98
N PRO A 22 -1.04 15.06 -3.13
CA PRO A 22 -1.48 14.56 -4.44
C PRO A 22 -1.00 13.13 -4.67
N ALA A 23 -1.91 12.23 -5.06
CA ALA A 23 -1.61 10.88 -5.51
C ALA A 23 -1.42 10.82 -7.01
N VAL A 24 -2.32 11.49 -7.76
CA VAL A 24 -2.22 11.65 -9.21
C VAL A 24 -2.53 13.07 -9.61
N TYR A 25 -1.79 13.53 -10.62
CA TYR A 25 -2.03 14.78 -11.32
C TYR A 25 -2.94 14.51 -12.51
N THR A 26 -3.88 15.41 -12.74
CA THR A 26 -4.69 15.42 -13.98
C THR A 26 -4.60 16.80 -14.63
N LYS A 27 -5.30 17.02 -15.75
CA LYS A 27 -5.27 18.30 -16.45
C LYS A 27 -5.92 19.44 -15.64
N ASP A 28 -7.00 19.14 -14.93
CA ASP A 28 -7.86 20.16 -14.30
C ASP A 28 -8.01 19.97 -12.77
N HIS A 29 -7.96 18.72 -12.27
CA HIS A 29 -8.18 18.41 -10.86
C HIS A 29 -7.30 17.26 -10.36
N ASP A 30 -6.37 17.58 -9.47
CA ASP A 30 -5.53 16.57 -8.83
C ASP A 30 -6.34 15.73 -7.83
N MET A 31 -6.03 14.44 -7.75
CA MET A 31 -6.63 13.56 -6.75
C MET A 31 -5.64 13.35 -5.61
N SER A 32 -6.06 13.68 -4.39
CA SER A 32 -5.26 13.44 -3.18
C SER A 32 -5.22 11.95 -2.82
N GLY A 33 -4.23 11.54 -2.01
CA GLY A 33 -4.17 10.20 -1.45
C GLY A 33 -5.42 9.83 -0.66
N LEU A 34 -5.99 10.79 0.08
CA LEU A 34 -7.26 10.62 0.78
C LEU A 34 -8.42 10.40 -0.19
N GLY A 35 -8.49 11.17 -1.28
CA GLY A 35 -9.49 10.99 -2.34
C GLY A 35 -9.39 9.60 -2.97
N CYS A 36 -8.18 9.17 -3.35
CA CYS A 36 -7.93 7.83 -3.86
C CYS A 36 -8.30 6.72 -2.86
N LEU A 37 -8.06 6.92 -1.56
CA LEU A 37 -8.43 5.95 -0.53
C LEU A 37 -9.95 5.80 -0.41
N LEU A 38 -10.68 6.92 -0.37
CA LEU A 38 -12.12 6.94 -0.16
C LEU A 38 -12.91 6.52 -1.40
N PHE A 39 -12.44 6.84 -2.60
CA PHE A 39 -13.19 6.67 -3.85
C PHE A 39 -12.56 5.70 -4.85
N GLY A 40 -11.30 5.30 -4.68
CA GLY A 40 -10.60 4.46 -5.66
C GLY A 40 -11.18 3.04 -5.82
N TRP A 41 -11.99 2.56 -4.89
CA TRP A 41 -12.69 1.28 -5.00
C TRP A 41 -13.91 1.34 -5.92
N VAL A 42 -14.45 2.53 -6.18
CA VAL A 42 -15.62 2.73 -7.04
C VAL A 42 -15.28 2.41 -8.50
N GLU A 43 -14.02 2.60 -8.90
CA GLU A 43 -13.51 2.39 -10.26
C GLU A 43 -12.95 0.97 -10.49
N MET A 44 -13.65 -0.07 -10.01
CA MET A 44 -13.21 -1.47 -10.11
C MET A 44 -12.93 -1.94 -11.55
N GLU A 45 -13.56 -1.34 -12.57
CA GLU A 45 -13.46 -1.76 -13.98
C GLU A 45 -12.27 -1.16 -14.78
N GLY A 46 -11.36 -0.41 -14.16
CA GLY A 46 -10.20 0.14 -14.90
C GLY A 46 -8.94 0.40 -14.07
N GLY A 47 -9.08 0.61 -12.77
CA GLY A 47 -7.94 0.85 -11.87
C GLY A 47 -8.14 0.39 -10.42
N GLY A 48 -9.36 0.01 -10.03
CA GLY A 48 -9.72 -0.39 -8.68
C GLY A 48 -9.10 -1.70 -8.21
N ILE A 49 -8.54 -2.52 -9.11
CA ILE A 49 -7.71 -3.67 -8.68
C ILE A 49 -6.52 -3.19 -7.83
N SER A 50 -5.92 -2.05 -8.18
CA SER A 50 -4.83 -1.47 -7.40
C SER A 50 -5.27 -1.03 -6.01
N TRP A 51 -6.55 -0.64 -5.86
CA TRP A 51 -7.11 -0.25 -4.57
C TRP A 51 -7.13 -1.41 -3.57
N MET A 52 -7.19 -2.68 -4.03
CA MET A 52 -7.12 -3.86 -3.16
C MET A 52 -5.82 -3.93 -2.34
N ALA A 53 -4.77 -3.20 -2.74
CA ALA A 53 -3.57 -3.05 -1.90
C ALA A 53 -3.88 -2.44 -0.53
N ASN A 54 -4.90 -1.58 -0.38
CA ASN A 54 -5.29 -0.97 0.89
C ASN A 54 -5.82 -2.02 1.90
N PRO A 55 -6.90 -2.78 1.61
CA PRO A 55 -7.32 -3.88 2.47
C PRO A 55 -6.19 -4.88 2.76
N LEU A 56 -5.40 -5.26 1.75
CA LEU A 56 -4.33 -6.24 1.92
C LEU A 56 -3.20 -5.71 2.82
N LEU A 57 -2.87 -4.42 2.75
CA LEU A 57 -1.92 -3.77 3.66
C LEU A 57 -2.39 -3.90 5.12
N PHE A 58 -3.65 -3.58 5.41
CA PHE A 58 -4.21 -3.69 6.76
C PHE A 58 -4.33 -5.14 7.23
N ILE A 59 -4.72 -6.07 6.35
CA ILE A 59 -4.75 -7.51 6.65
C ILE A 59 -3.34 -8.01 6.97
N ALA A 60 -2.33 -7.65 6.17
CA ALA A 60 -0.94 -8.01 6.43
C ALA A 60 -0.46 -7.46 7.79
N ALA A 61 -0.76 -6.19 8.09
CA ALA A 61 -0.45 -5.56 9.37
C ALA A 61 -1.09 -6.30 10.55
N PHE A 62 -2.36 -6.69 10.41
CA PHE A 62 -3.08 -7.48 11.41
C PHE A 62 -2.44 -8.85 11.66
N PHE A 63 -2.07 -9.60 10.60
CA PHE A 63 -1.36 -10.87 10.78
C PHE A 63 0.01 -10.72 11.44
N LEU A 64 0.70 -9.59 11.23
CA LEU A 64 1.95 -9.30 11.93
C LEU A 64 1.73 -9.05 13.44
N LEU A 65 0.63 -8.40 13.83
CA LEU A 65 0.21 -8.27 15.23
C LEU A 65 -0.03 -9.64 15.87
N LEU A 66 -0.65 -10.57 15.13
CA LEU A 66 -0.86 -11.97 15.52
C LEU A 66 0.41 -12.84 15.48
N LYS A 67 1.59 -12.27 15.23
CA LYS A 67 2.88 -12.97 15.12
C LYS A 67 2.95 -13.99 13.98
N LYS A 68 2.05 -13.88 12.99
CA LYS A 68 2.05 -14.72 11.79
C LYS A 68 2.85 -14.06 10.66
N ALA A 69 4.15 -13.84 10.90
CA ALA A 69 5.04 -13.10 9.98
C ALA A 69 5.12 -13.71 8.57
N LYS A 70 5.01 -15.04 8.43
CA LYS A 70 4.98 -15.71 7.11
C LYS A 70 3.75 -15.31 6.29
N ILE A 71 2.56 -15.35 6.93
CA ILE A 71 1.29 -14.96 6.29
C ILE A 71 1.33 -13.48 5.95
N SER A 72 1.75 -12.64 6.92
CA SER A 72 1.91 -11.20 6.71
C SER A 72 2.85 -10.88 5.54
N ALA A 73 3.99 -11.59 5.41
CA ALA A 73 4.93 -11.41 4.30
C ALA A 73 4.25 -11.65 2.94
N VAL A 74 3.57 -12.78 2.77
CA VAL A 74 2.88 -13.13 1.52
C VAL A 74 1.83 -12.09 1.15
N ILE A 75 0.99 -11.69 2.12
CA ILE A 75 -0.06 -10.70 1.87
C ILE A 75 0.54 -9.33 1.55
N SER A 76 1.59 -8.91 2.27
CA SER A 76 2.28 -7.65 1.98
C SER A 76 2.98 -7.63 0.62
N PHE A 77 3.44 -8.78 0.13
CA PHE A 77 4.00 -8.91 -1.21
C PHE A 77 2.94 -8.69 -2.28
N ILE A 78 1.75 -9.28 -2.12
CA ILE A 78 0.62 -9.08 -3.03
C ILE A 78 0.17 -7.61 -2.98
N ALA A 79 0.03 -7.02 -1.78
CA ALA A 79 -0.33 -5.62 -1.62
C ALA A 79 0.66 -4.69 -2.33
N PHE A 80 1.97 -4.92 -2.16
CA PHE A 80 3.02 -4.18 -2.85
C PHE A 80 2.99 -4.38 -4.37
N GLY A 81 2.73 -5.58 -4.87
CA GLY A 81 2.56 -5.82 -6.31
C GLY A 81 1.41 -5.01 -6.91
N LEU A 82 0.27 -4.99 -6.21
CA LEU A 82 -0.93 -4.27 -6.65
C LEU A 82 -0.74 -2.75 -6.72
N THR A 83 0.20 -2.16 -5.98
CA THR A 83 0.47 -0.71 -6.12
C THR A 83 0.96 -0.36 -7.51
N PHE A 84 1.66 -1.27 -8.20
CA PHE A 84 2.17 -1.07 -9.56
C PHE A 84 1.10 -1.24 -10.64
N CYS A 85 0.02 -1.97 -10.35
CA CYS A 85 -1.12 -2.06 -11.27
C CYS A 85 -1.73 -0.68 -11.56
N TYR A 86 -1.52 0.28 -10.65
CA TYR A 86 -2.00 1.65 -10.80
C TYR A 86 -1.27 2.42 -11.91
N LEU A 87 -0.08 1.97 -12.33
CA LEU A 87 0.65 2.53 -13.46
C LEU A 87 -0.03 2.25 -14.81
N SER A 88 -0.87 1.21 -14.87
CA SER A 88 -1.64 0.87 -16.07
C SER A 88 -2.94 1.66 -16.19
N VAL A 89 -3.27 2.49 -15.19
CA VAL A 89 -4.49 3.30 -15.16
C VAL A 89 -4.21 4.59 -15.92
N GLY A 90 -4.85 4.77 -17.07
CA GLY A 90 -4.67 5.96 -17.91
C GLY A 90 -5.55 7.15 -17.51
N GLU A 91 -6.63 6.90 -16.78
CA GLU A 91 -7.64 7.91 -16.46
C GLU A 91 -8.29 7.63 -15.10
N ILE A 92 -8.70 8.70 -14.41
CA ILE A 92 -9.32 8.63 -13.09
C ILE A 92 -10.59 9.46 -13.04
N THR A 93 -11.61 8.93 -12.37
CA THR A 93 -12.81 9.68 -12.02
C THR A 93 -12.48 10.70 -10.94
N VAL A 94 -12.63 11.99 -11.27
CA VAL A 94 -12.25 13.10 -10.37
C VAL A 94 -13.43 13.70 -9.61
N ASN A 95 -14.67 13.34 -9.97
CA ASN A 95 -15.88 13.87 -9.33
C ASN A 95 -17.03 12.85 -9.30
N GLU A 96 -18.04 13.14 -8.49
CA GLU A 96 -19.21 12.29 -8.27
C GLU A 96 -20.13 12.21 -9.50
N ALA A 97 -19.95 13.09 -10.48
CA ALA A 97 -20.63 13.04 -11.76
C ALA A 97 -20.04 12.01 -12.73
N GLY A 98 -18.96 11.32 -12.34
CA GLY A 98 -18.34 10.26 -13.15
C GLY A 98 -17.41 10.78 -14.24
N HIS A 99 -17.02 12.06 -14.21
CA HIS A 99 -16.09 12.59 -15.20
C HIS A 99 -14.68 12.03 -14.99
N LYS A 100 -14.15 11.43 -16.06
CA LYS A 100 -12.79 10.89 -16.11
C LYS A 100 -11.82 11.87 -16.73
N TYR A 101 -10.66 12.00 -16.12
CA TYR A 101 -9.56 12.79 -16.65
C TYR A 101 -8.31 11.93 -16.81
N PRO A 102 -7.51 12.18 -17.87
CA PRO A 102 -6.26 11.46 -18.07
C PRO A 102 -5.29 11.79 -16.93
N ILE A 103 -4.62 10.76 -16.44
CA ILE A 103 -3.53 10.90 -15.47
C ILE A 103 -2.31 11.45 -16.22
N THR A 104 -1.82 12.61 -15.79
CA THR A 104 -0.65 13.29 -16.37
C THR A 104 0.62 13.02 -15.57
N GLY A 105 0.49 12.51 -14.34
CA GLY A 105 1.62 12.12 -13.49
C GLY A 105 1.20 11.59 -12.13
N TYR A 106 2.18 11.13 -11.35
CA TYR A 106 1.99 10.61 -10.00
C TYR A 106 2.64 11.55 -8.98
N GLY A 107 1.90 11.85 -7.91
CA GLY A 107 2.34 12.74 -6.85
C GLY A 107 2.96 12.02 -5.65
N PRO A 108 3.40 12.76 -4.62
CA PRO A 108 4.07 12.22 -3.44
C PRO A 108 3.25 11.15 -2.70
N ALA A 109 1.91 11.25 -2.68
CA ALA A 109 1.08 10.30 -1.97
C ALA A 109 1.20 8.89 -2.56
N TYR A 110 1.32 8.77 -3.89
CA TYR A 110 1.49 7.48 -4.55
C TYR A 110 2.79 6.80 -4.11
N PHE A 111 3.90 7.54 -4.10
CA PHE A 111 5.21 7.00 -3.71
C PHE A 111 5.30 6.68 -2.21
N LEU A 112 4.70 7.52 -1.35
CA LEU A 112 4.63 7.26 0.09
C LEU A 112 3.75 6.03 0.42
N TRP A 113 2.68 5.83 -0.33
CA TRP A 113 1.85 4.64 -0.25
C TRP A 113 2.61 3.37 -0.67
N ILE A 114 3.33 3.40 -1.79
CA ILE A 114 4.24 2.32 -2.20
C ILE A 114 5.27 2.05 -1.09
N ALA A 115 5.90 3.10 -0.56
CA ALA A 115 6.88 2.98 0.51
C ALA A 115 6.30 2.35 1.78
N SER A 116 5.03 2.64 2.12
CA SER A 116 4.32 1.98 3.22
C SER A 116 4.21 0.47 2.99
N CYS A 117 3.68 0.05 1.84
CA CYS A 117 3.58 -1.38 1.48
C CYS A 117 4.95 -2.08 1.47
N PHE A 118 5.95 -1.43 0.89
CA PHE A 118 7.32 -1.92 0.82
C PHE A 118 7.96 -2.08 2.21
N SER A 119 7.77 -1.09 3.10
CA SER A 119 8.32 -1.14 4.46
C SER A 119 7.75 -2.30 5.27
N LEU A 120 6.46 -2.62 5.11
CA LEU A 120 5.83 -3.76 5.76
C LEU A 120 6.39 -5.08 5.21
N LEU A 121 6.54 -5.19 3.88
CA LEU A 121 7.12 -6.37 3.22
C LEU A 121 8.56 -6.65 3.68
N ILE A 122 9.44 -5.66 3.57
CA ILE A 122 10.86 -5.80 3.97
C ILE A 122 10.97 -6.06 5.46
N GLY A 123 10.15 -5.40 6.28
CA GLY A 123 10.10 -5.65 7.72
C GLY A 123 9.74 -7.10 8.05
N ASN A 124 8.74 -7.66 7.37
CA ASN A 124 8.37 -9.08 7.52
C ASN A 124 9.50 -10.02 7.09
N ILE A 125 10.13 -9.77 5.94
CA ILE A 125 11.26 -10.58 5.45
C ILE A 125 12.42 -10.55 6.47
N ALA A 126 12.77 -9.36 6.99
CA ALA A 126 13.83 -9.21 7.98
C ALA A 126 13.52 -9.98 9.28
N LEU A 127 12.26 -10.01 9.72
CA LEU A 127 11.82 -10.80 10.87
C LEU A 127 11.96 -12.31 10.62
N LEU A 128 11.58 -12.78 9.43
CA LEU A 128 11.68 -14.20 9.07
C LEU A 128 13.14 -14.67 8.99
N ILE A 129 14.02 -13.86 8.40
CA ILE A 129 15.46 -14.14 8.34
C ILE A 129 16.06 -14.16 9.75
N SER A 130 15.70 -13.19 10.59
CA SER A 130 16.15 -13.12 11.99
C SER A 130 15.69 -14.33 12.81
N ALA A 131 14.45 -14.79 12.60
CA ALA A 131 13.91 -15.96 13.29
C ALA A 131 14.62 -17.26 12.86
N LYS A 132 14.90 -17.42 11.56
CA LYS A 132 15.65 -18.58 11.05
C LYS A 132 17.08 -18.63 11.60
N LYS A 133 17.77 -17.48 11.67
CA LYS A 133 19.12 -17.39 12.26
C LYS A 133 19.14 -17.77 13.75
N ALA A 134 18.05 -17.55 14.47
CA ALA A 134 17.91 -17.92 15.88
C ALA A 134 17.59 -19.41 16.12
N GLN A 135 17.31 -20.19 15.06
CA GLN A 135 17.10 -21.64 15.13
C GLN A 135 18.10 -22.38 14.21
N PRO A 136 19.41 -22.43 14.55
CA PRO A 136 20.41 -22.93 13.61
C PRO A 136 20.32 -24.45 13.32
N HIS A 137 19.88 -25.28 14.25
CA HIS A 137 19.85 -26.74 14.10
C HIS A 137 18.76 -27.38 15.00
N GLN A 138 17.70 -27.86 14.38
CA GLN A 138 16.88 -28.97 14.88
C GLN A 138 16.74 -29.91 13.68
N ILE A 139 17.77 -30.74 13.48
CA ILE A 139 17.72 -31.90 12.58
C ILE A 139 17.14 -33.04 13.40
#